data_AF-A0A372R136-F1
#
_entry.id   AF-A0A372R136-F1
#
_cell.length_a   1.000
_cell.length_b   1.000
_cell.length_c   1.000
_cell.angle_alpha   90.00
_cell.angle_beta   90.00
_cell.angle_gamma   90.00
#
_symmetry.space_group_name_H-M   'P 1'
#
loop_
_entity.id
_entity.type
_entity.pdbx_description
1 polymer ?
#
loop_
_entity_poly.entity_id
_entity_poly.type
_entity_poly.pdbx_seq_one_letter_code
_entity_poly.pdbx_strand_id
1 'polypeptide(L)'
;AATDYSIKKKLGTQNDVEESSRDKQSPKVVPKSIAGWNNLVENRIQEAIVAGEFENLRYHGKPLPTDPNERNPYLDRTEFLMNRIVQRQGSAPAWIEFQKEVNNEISLFRQRMRESWLRYASANKIDPHSRNISWENDQKSYFEKTIKKLNSRLRSYNTVAPYVVRRGYLNLKLEFGRMYRNVKRLWLKPNGYTTFNFWLVKKFYNREFLKFK
;
A
#
# COMPACT_ATOMS: atom_id res chain seq x y z
N ALA A 1 -17.29 -28.14 25.15
CA ALA A 1 -16.42 -28.74 24.13
C ALA A 1 -15.30 -27.74 23.82
N ALA A 2 -14.10 -27.97 24.34
CA ALA A 2 -12.91 -27.19 24.03
C ALA A 2 -11.95 -28.11 23.29
N THR A 3 -11.56 -27.71 22.07
CA THR A 3 -10.71 -28.48 21.17
C THR A 3 -9.25 -28.43 21.62
N ASP A 4 -8.70 -29.63 21.80
CA ASP A 4 -7.34 -29.99 22.15
C ASP A 4 -6.44 -29.90 20.90
N TYR A 5 -5.34 -29.16 20.96
CA TYR A 5 -4.34 -29.10 19.89
C TYR A 5 -2.97 -29.53 20.41
N SER A 6 -2.71 -30.83 20.31
CA SER A 6 -1.42 -31.46 20.51
C SER A 6 -0.69 -31.57 19.17
N ILE A 7 0.44 -30.87 19.01
CA ILE A 7 1.32 -31.03 17.84
C ILE A 7 2.49 -31.96 18.20
N LYS A 8 2.46 -33.12 17.55
CA LYS A 8 3.41 -34.22 17.62
C LYS A 8 4.72 -33.88 16.90
N LYS A 9 5.83 -34.16 17.59
CA LYS A 9 7.22 -34.13 17.14
C LYS A 9 7.48 -35.10 15.97
N LYS A 10 8.28 -34.70 14.97
CA LYS A 10 8.90 -35.63 14.00
C LYS A 10 10.39 -35.33 13.85
N LEU A 11 11.18 -36.41 13.86
CA LEU A 11 12.65 -36.54 13.89
C LEU A 11 13.38 -36.07 12.62
N GLY A 12 14.68 -35.76 12.74
CA GLY A 12 15.68 -35.89 11.67
C GLY A 12 17.00 -35.17 11.98
N THR A 13 18.13 -35.90 11.95
CA THR A 13 19.44 -35.64 12.57
C THR A 13 20.53 -35.17 11.57
N GLN A 14 21.52 -34.40 12.08
CA GLN A 14 22.95 -34.24 11.69
C GLN A 14 23.29 -33.64 10.30
N ASN A 15 24.35 -32.85 10.05
CA ASN A 15 25.39 -32.03 10.72
C ASN A 15 25.95 -31.12 9.55
N ASP A 16 26.55 -29.94 9.70
CA ASP A 16 27.92 -29.67 10.18
C ASP A 16 28.26 -28.17 10.06
N VAL A 17 28.95 -27.67 11.10
CA VAL A 17 30.01 -26.63 11.18
C VAL A 17 29.74 -25.18 10.72
N GLU A 18 29.65 -24.27 11.71
CA GLU A 18 30.63 -23.18 11.90
C GLU A 18 30.39 -22.50 13.28
N GLU A 19 31.42 -22.57 14.12
CA GLU A 19 31.45 -22.01 15.48
C GLU A 19 32.37 -20.80 15.50
N SER A 20 31.84 -19.63 15.85
CA SER A 20 32.62 -18.65 16.62
C SER A 20 31.71 -17.84 17.55
N SER A 21 32.08 -17.87 18.84
CA SER A 21 31.57 -17.10 19.97
C SER A 21 30.07 -17.22 20.30
N ARG A 22 29.70 -18.28 21.02
CA ARG A 22 28.47 -18.29 21.84
C ARG A 22 28.84 -18.42 23.31
N ASP A 23 28.52 -17.38 24.07
CA ASP A 23 28.50 -17.41 25.52
C ASP A 23 27.72 -18.63 26.02
N LYS A 24 28.34 -19.39 26.92
CA LYS A 24 27.74 -20.55 27.58
C LYS A 24 26.56 -20.09 28.43
N GLN A 25 25.36 -20.05 27.86
CA GLN A 25 24.15 -19.78 28.64
C GLN A 25 23.79 -21.01 29.46
N SER A 26 23.96 -20.88 30.78
CA SER A 26 23.53 -21.82 31.81
C SER A 26 22.07 -22.27 31.60
N PRO A 27 21.72 -23.54 31.92
CA PRO A 27 20.35 -24.03 31.75
C PRO A 27 19.38 -23.14 32.53
N LYS A 28 18.38 -22.56 31.84
CA LYS A 28 17.36 -21.69 32.44
C LYS A 28 16.47 -22.52 33.37
N VAL A 29 16.76 -22.47 34.67
CA VAL A 29 15.92 -23.08 35.71
C VAL A 29 14.67 -22.22 35.88
N VAL A 30 13.50 -22.79 35.57
CA VAL A 30 12.21 -22.09 35.71
C VAL A 30 11.58 -22.47 37.05
N PRO A 31 11.37 -21.54 37.99
CA PRO A 31 10.89 -21.85 39.33
C PRO A 31 9.40 -22.26 39.30
N LYS A 32 9.04 -23.21 40.16
CA LYS A 32 7.69 -23.81 40.23
C LYS A 32 6.74 -23.10 41.20
N SER A 33 7.22 -22.15 42.01
CA SER A 33 6.44 -21.43 43.04
C SER A 33 6.59 -19.91 42.89
N ILE A 34 5.58 -19.15 43.33
CA ILE A 34 5.58 -17.67 43.27
C ILE A 34 6.75 -17.07 44.09
N ALA A 35 7.08 -17.67 45.23
CA ALA A 35 8.22 -17.27 46.04
C ALA A 35 9.56 -17.53 45.32
N GLY A 36 9.65 -18.62 44.56
CA GLY A 36 10.82 -18.91 43.72
C GLY A 36 10.98 -17.91 42.56
N TRP A 37 9.87 -17.44 41.98
CA TRP A 37 9.90 -16.36 40.98
C TRP A 37 10.40 -15.04 41.57
N ASN A 38 9.95 -14.66 42.76
CA ASN A 38 10.41 -13.44 43.42
C ASN A 38 11.93 -13.48 43.68
N ASN A 39 12.45 -14.58 44.23
CA ASN A 39 13.90 -14.72 44.48
C ASN A 39 14.72 -14.73 43.18
N LEU A 40 14.22 -15.38 42.12
CA LEU A 40 14.89 -15.37 40.82
C LEU A 40 14.93 -13.97 40.22
N VAL A 41 13.81 -13.24 40.30
CA VAL A 41 13.71 -11.86 39.80
C VAL A 41 14.65 -10.94 40.58
N GLU A 42 14.64 -11.02 41.91
CA GLU A 42 15.51 -10.21 42.78
C GLU A 42 17.00 -10.46 42.48
N ASN A 43 17.43 -11.72 42.41
CA ASN A 43 18.82 -12.05 42.08
C ASN A 43 19.23 -11.48 40.71
N ARG A 44 18.32 -11.50 39.73
CA ARG A 44 18.59 -11.02 38.37
C ARG A 44 18.62 -9.49 38.29
N ILE A 45 17.79 -8.81 39.09
CA ILE A 45 17.85 -7.36 39.28
C ILE A 45 19.20 -6.99 39.90
N GLN A 46 19.64 -7.70 40.95
CA GLN A 46 20.92 -7.44 41.60
C GLN A 46 22.12 -7.70 40.67
N GLU A 47 22.12 -8.81 39.92
CA GLU A 47 23.13 -9.08 38.90
C GLU A 47 23.24 -7.93 37.88
N ALA A 48 22.11 -7.43 37.38
CA ALA A 48 22.08 -6.32 36.43
C ALA A 48 22.49 -4.96 37.05
N ILE A 49 22.22 -4.74 38.35
CA ILE A 49 22.73 -3.58 39.11
C ILE A 49 24.25 -3.66 39.24
N VAL A 50 24.80 -4.80 39.66
CA VAL A 50 26.25 -5.00 39.82
C VAL A 50 26.97 -4.89 38.48
N ALA A 51 26.36 -5.38 37.40
CA ALA A 51 26.88 -5.24 36.04
C ALA A 51 26.83 -3.80 35.50
N GLY A 52 26.20 -2.85 36.22
CA GLY A 52 26.07 -1.46 35.80
C GLY A 52 25.13 -1.27 34.60
N GLU A 53 24.29 -2.25 34.26
CA GLU A 53 23.37 -2.16 33.11
C GLU A 53 22.35 -1.01 33.26
N PHE A 54 22.05 -0.61 34.50
CA PHE A 54 21.14 0.48 34.80
C PHE A 54 21.75 1.88 34.67
N GLU A 55 23.09 2.02 34.69
CA GLU A 55 23.75 3.32 34.62
C GLU A 55 23.69 3.94 33.22
N ASN A 56 23.73 3.10 32.17
CA ASN A 56 23.67 3.53 30.77
C ASN A 56 22.32 3.28 30.10
N LEU A 57 21.22 3.52 30.84
CA LEU A 57 19.89 3.51 30.20
C LEU A 57 19.74 4.76 29.33
N ARG A 58 19.15 4.58 28.14
CA ARG A 58 18.98 5.63 27.12
C ARG A 58 18.34 6.93 27.63
N TYR A 59 17.52 6.83 28.69
CA TYR A 59 16.85 7.95 29.33
C TYR A 59 17.14 8.07 30.83
N HIS A 60 18.24 7.48 31.33
CA HIS A 60 18.63 7.62 32.73
C HIS A 60 18.78 9.11 33.10
N GLY A 61 18.06 9.57 34.13
CA GLY A 61 18.07 10.96 34.59
C GLY A 61 17.52 12.00 33.60
N LYS A 62 17.04 11.59 32.42
CA LYS A 62 16.47 12.47 31.40
C LYS A 62 14.95 12.31 31.37
N PRO A 63 14.18 13.39 31.14
CA PRO A 63 12.74 13.25 30.96
C PRO A 63 12.45 12.33 29.77
N LEU A 64 11.37 11.54 29.88
CA LEU A 64 10.90 10.74 28.76
C LEU A 64 10.61 11.65 27.55
N PRO A 65 10.84 11.17 26.32
CA PRO A 65 10.47 11.93 25.14
C PRO A 65 8.95 12.12 25.10
N THR A 66 8.52 13.35 25.35
CA THR A 66 7.15 13.81 25.13
C THR A 66 6.92 13.99 23.63
N ASP A 67 5.73 13.61 23.17
CA ASP A 67 5.35 13.89 21.78
C ASP A 67 5.16 15.41 21.62
N PRO A 68 5.76 16.06 20.60
CA PRO A 68 5.56 17.48 20.35
C PRO A 68 4.09 17.89 20.23
N ASN A 69 3.22 16.97 19.78
CA ASN A 69 1.80 17.21 19.60
C ASN A 69 0.99 17.12 20.91
N GLU A 70 1.59 16.64 22.01
CA GLU A 70 0.92 16.50 23.31
C GLU A 70 0.52 17.86 23.91
N ARG A 71 1.25 18.92 23.54
CA ARG A 71 0.98 20.31 23.94
C ARG A 71 0.12 21.09 22.95
N ASN A 72 -0.37 20.46 21.88
CA ASN A 72 -1.18 21.15 20.87
C ASN A 72 -2.55 21.55 21.46
N PRO A 73 -2.89 22.86 21.56
CA PRO A 73 -4.17 23.32 22.10
C PRO A 73 -5.39 22.92 21.27
N TYR A 74 -5.17 22.52 20.01
CA TYR A 74 -6.22 22.17 19.06
C TYR A 74 -6.50 20.66 18.98
N LEU A 75 -5.75 19.83 19.70
CA LEU A 75 -5.97 18.38 19.78
C LEU A 75 -6.48 18.02 21.17
N ASP A 76 -7.59 17.31 21.25
CA ASP A 76 -8.04 16.75 22.52
C ASP A 76 -7.12 15.60 22.97
N ARG A 77 -7.05 15.34 24.30
CA ARG A 77 -6.25 14.22 24.85
C ARG A 77 -6.65 12.89 24.24
N THR A 78 -7.93 12.68 23.97
CA THR A 78 -8.44 11.43 23.37
C THR A 78 -7.91 11.24 21.94
N GLU A 79 -7.97 12.29 21.13
CA GLU A 79 -7.49 12.29 19.75
C GLU A 79 -5.97 12.13 19.69
N PHE A 80 -5.26 12.81 20.57
CA PHE A 80 -3.82 12.65 20.75
C PHE A 80 -3.44 11.20 21.07
N LEU A 81 -4.09 10.59 22.06
CA LEU A 81 -3.81 9.20 22.45
C LEU A 81 -4.15 8.22 21.34
N MET A 82 -5.29 8.41 20.66
CA MET A 82 -5.67 7.58 19.53
C MET A 82 -4.65 7.66 18.39
N ASN A 83 -4.24 8.87 18.00
CA ASN A 83 -3.21 9.07 16.98
C ASN A 83 -1.88 8.43 17.38
N ARG A 84 -1.48 8.53 18.65
CA ARG A 84 -0.26 7.92 19.19
C ARG A 84 -0.32 6.40 19.21
N ILE A 85 -1.46 5.80 19.54
CA ILE A 85 -1.67 4.33 19.51
C ILE A 85 -1.55 3.83 18.06
N VAL A 86 -2.23 4.50 17.13
CA VAL A 86 -2.19 4.19 15.69
C VAL A 86 -0.75 4.26 15.16
N GLN A 87 -0.01 5.32 15.50
CA GLN A 87 1.40 5.48 15.11
C GLN A 87 2.30 4.41 15.73
N ARG A 88 2.14 4.09 17.02
CA ARG A 88 2.96 3.07 17.72
C ARG A 88 2.71 1.65 17.21
N GLN A 89 1.48 1.31 16.86
CA GLN A 89 1.11 0.00 16.33
C GLN A 89 1.46 -0.15 14.85
N GLY A 90 1.91 0.92 14.18
CA GLY A 90 2.21 0.93 12.75
C GLY A 90 0.99 0.63 11.87
N SER A 91 -0.21 0.64 12.45
CA SER A 91 -1.45 0.31 11.75
C SER A 91 -2.00 1.55 11.08
N ALA A 92 -2.48 1.42 9.86
CA ALA A 92 -3.16 2.53 9.20
C ALA A 92 -4.60 2.63 9.74
N PRO A 93 -5.16 3.84 9.93
CA PRO A 93 -6.58 3.99 10.18
C PRO A 93 -7.41 3.21 9.15
N ALA A 94 -8.51 2.58 9.58
CA ALA A 94 -9.31 1.69 8.73
C ALA A 94 -9.73 2.31 7.39
N TRP A 95 -10.01 3.63 7.35
CA TRP A 95 -10.34 4.33 6.11
C TRP A 95 -9.16 4.42 5.13
N ILE A 96 -7.90 4.44 5.60
CA ILE A 96 -6.71 4.45 4.74
C ILE A 96 -6.57 3.11 4.01
N GLU A 97 -6.86 2.00 4.69
CA GLU A 97 -6.84 0.67 4.07
C GLU A 97 -7.92 0.57 2.99
N PHE A 98 -9.16 0.95 3.32
CA PHE A 98 -10.26 1.00 2.35
C PHE A 98 -9.93 1.93 1.19
N GLN A 99 -9.27 3.06 1.45
CA GLN A 99 -8.83 3.98 0.41
C GLN A 99 -7.84 3.29 -0.54
N LYS A 100 -6.87 2.52 -0.04
CA LYS A 100 -5.92 1.79 -0.89
C LYS A 100 -6.64 0.78 -1.77
N GLU A 101 -7.59 0.03 -1.20
CA GLU A 101 -8.39 -0.94 -1.94
C GLU A 101 -9.21 -0.27 -3.05
N VAL A 102 -10.01 0.74 -2.71
CA VAL A 102 -10.83 1.48 -3.69
C VAL A 102 -9.95 2.11 -4.77
N ASN A 103 -8.79 2.67 -4.42
CA ASN A 103 -7.84 3.20 -5.39
C ASN A 103 -7.34 2.13 -6.36
N ASN A 104 -6.96 0.97 -5.84
CA ASN A 104 -6.48 -0.13 -6.65
C ASN A 104 -7.57 -0.58 -7.64
N GLU A 105 -8.81 -0.75 -7.17
CA GLU A 105 -9.91 -1.17 -8.03
C GLU A 105 -10.23 -0.17 -9.13
N ILE A 106 -10.22 1.12 -8.81
CA ILE A 106 -10.40 2.19 -9.81
C ILE A 106 -9.24 2.17 -10.82
N SER A 107 -8.01 1.95 -10.37
CA SER A 107 -6.84 1.84 -11.24
C SER A 107 -6.97 0.66 -12.21
N LEU A 108 -7.31 -0.52 -11.69
CA LEU A 108 -7.53 -1.73 -12.47
C LEU A 108 -8.68 -1.58 -13.47
N PHE A 109 -9.79 -0.97 -13.06
CA PHE A 109 -10.90 -0.65 -13.96
C PHE A 109 -10.45 0.23 -15.12
N ARG A 110 -9.73 1.33 -14.82
CA ARG A 110 -9.22 2.24 -15.84
C ARG A 110 -8.19 1.57 -16.74
N GLN A 111 -7.38 0.66 -16.20
CA GLN A 111 -6.43 -0.14 -16.98
C GLN A 111 -7.17 -1.07 -17.95
N ARG A 112 -8.13 -1.86 -17.47
CA ARG A 112 -8.95 -2.75 -18.30
C ARG A 112 -9.70 -2.01 -19.40
N MET A 113 -10.26 -0.84 -19.07
CA MET A 113 -10.94 0.01 -20.05
C MET A 113 -9.97 0.47 -21.15
N ARG A 114 -8.76 0.91 -20.79
CA ARG A 114 -7.72 1.27 -21.77
C ARG A 114 -7.28 0.09 -22.62
N GLU A 115 -7.01 -1.06 -22.02
CA GLU A 115 -6.56 -2.26 -22.73
C GLU A 115 -7.62 -2.77 -23.72
N SER A 116 -8.89 -2.77 -23.30
CA SER A 116 -10.02 -3.12 -24.17
C SER A 116 -10.11 -2.17 -25.37
N TRP A 117 -9.97 -0.86 -25.14
CA TRP A 117 -9.93 0.14 -26.22
C TRP A 117 -8.76 -0.09 -27.18
N LEU A 118 -7.55 -0.28 -26.65
CA LEU A 118 -6.35 -0.45 -27.47
C LEU A 118 -6.42 -1.72 -28.33
N ARG A 119 -6.95 -2.83 -27.78
CA ARG A 119 -7.18 -4.07 -28.52
C ARG A 119 -8.21 -3.90 -29.63
N TYR A 120 -9.31 -3.20 -29.35
CA TYR A 120 -10.33 -2.92 -30.36
C TYR A 120 -9.79 -2.00 -31.46
N ALA A 121 -9.07 -0.94 -31.10
CA ALA A 121 -8.51 0.01 -32.04
C ALA A 121 -7.45 -0.66 -32.94
N SER A 122 -6.59 -1.52 -32.40
CA SER A 122 -5.60 -2.26 -33.19
C SER A 122 -6.24 -3.26 -34.15
N ALA A 123 -7.26 -4.00 -33.70
CA ALA A 123 -7.97 -4.98 -34.53
C ALA A 123 -8.69 -4.33 -35.72
N ASN A 124 -9.30 -3.16 -35.50
CA ASN A 124 -10.07 -2.44 -36.52
C ASN A 124 -9.25 -1.38 -37.28
N LYS A 125 -7.92 -1.30 -37.02
CA LYS A 125 -7.01 -0.30 -37.62
C LYS A 125 -7.49 1.15 -37.42
N ILE A 126 -8.11 1.43 -36.27
CA ILE A 126 -8.60 2.76 -35.89
C ILE A 126 -7.48 3.50 -35.15
N ASP A 127 -7.36 4.80 -35.38
CA ASP A 127 -6.44 5.63 -34.59
C ASP A 127 -6.85 5.62 -33.09
N PRO A 128 -5.99 5.13 -32.17
CA PRO A 128 -6.31 5.07 -30.73
C PRO A 128 -6.61 6.42 -30.08
N HIS A 129 -6.24 7.52 -30.73
CA HIS A 129 -6.50 8.89 -30.26
C HIS A 129 -7.91 9.39 -30.61
N SER A 130 -8.52 8.80 -31.64
CA SER A 130 -9.84 9.17 -32.10
C SER A 130 -10.92 8.55 -31.20
N ARG A 131 -11.94 9.35 -30.88
CA ARG A 131 -13.09 8.86 -30.12
C ARG A 131 -13.98 8.02 -31.03
N ASN A 132 -14.41 6.85 -30.58
CA ASN A 132 -15.29 5.97 -31.34
C ASN A 132 -16.56 5.66 -30.54
N ILE A 133 -17.70 6.15 -31.05
CA ILE A 133 -19.01 6.03 -30.39
C ILE A 133 -19.59 4.61 -30.49
N SER A 134 -19.30 3.88 -31.58
CA SER A 134 -19.78 2.50 -31.75
C SER A 134 -19.24 1.61 -30.63
N TRP A 135 -17.93 1.64 -30.41
CA TRP A 135 -17.29 0.87 -29.34
C TRP A 135 -17.78 1.28 -27.94
N GLU A 136 -17.97 2.59 -27.71
CA GLU A 136 -18.53 3.08 -26.44
C GLU A 136 -19.91 2.47 -26.16
N ASN A 137 -20.78 2.41 -27.17
CA ASN A 137 -22.11 1.83 -27.05
C ASN A 137 -22.05 0.32 -26.81
N ASP A 138 -21.20 -0.39 -27.53
CA ASP A 138 -21.03 -1.85 -27.39
C ASP A 138 -20.56 -2.23 -25.98
N GLN A 139 -19.60 -1.48 -25.42
CA GLN A 139 -19.03 -1.76 -24.11
C GLN A 139 -19.79 -1.11 -22.94
N LYS A 140 -20.79 -0.28 -23.23
CA LYS A 140 -21.54 0.50 -22.23
C LYS A 140 -22.09 -0.37 -21.12
N SER A 141 -22.80 -1.45 -21.48
CA SER A 141 -23.48 -2.32 -20.52
C SER A 141 -22.51 -2.98 -19.52
N TYR A 142 -21.32 -3.36 -19.97
CA TYR A 142 -20.28 -3.97 -19.14
C TYR A 142 -19.66 -2.95 -18.17
N PHE A 143 -19.30 -1.77 -18.68
CA PHE A 143 -18.66 -0.75 -17.85
C PHE A 143 -19.64 -0.10 -16.87
N GLU A 144 -20.92 0.06 -17.22
CA GLU A 144 -21.96 0.56 -16.31
C GLU A 144 -22.12 -0.34 -15.08
N LYS A 145 -22.17 -1.67 -15.28
CA LYS A 145 -22.22 -2.63 -14.17
C LYS A 145 -20.99 -2.51 -13.26
N THR A 146 -19.82 -2.37 -13.86
CA THR A 146 -18.55 -2.24 -13.12
C THR A 146 -18.50 -0.93 -12.33
N ILE A 147 -18.92 0.19 -12.93
CA ILE A 147 -19.03 1.48 -12.26
C ILE A 147 -20.04 1.44 -11.12
N LYS A 148 -21.19 0.78 -11.29
CA LYS A 148 -22.17 0.61 -10.21
C LYS A 148 -21.54 -0.12 -9.01
N LYS A 149 -20.77 -1.18 -9.25
CA LYS A 149 -20.03 -1.89 -8.20
C LYS A 149 -19.01 -0.99 -7.50
N LEU A 150 -18.21 -0.24 -8.26
CA LEU A 150 -17.22 0.70 -7.71
C LEU A 150 -17.88 1.82 -6.91
N ASN A 151 -19.01 2.35 -7.38
CA ASN A 151 -19.75 3.40 -6.69
C ASN A 151 -20.36 2.91 -5.37
N SER A 152 -20.82 1.65 -5.30
CA SER A 152 -21.22 1.04 -4.03
C SER A 152 -20.05 0.97 -3.04
N ARG A 153 -18.85 0.57 -3.48
CA ARG A 153 -17.64 0.56 -2.64
C ARG A 153 -17.21 1.96 -2.20
N LEU A 154 -17.25 2.93 -3.12
CA LEU A 154 -16.99 4.33 -2.80
C LEU A 154 -17.97 4.87 -1.75
N ARG A 155 -19.23 4.44 -1.76
CA ARG A 155 -20.20 4.80 -0.74
C ARG A 155 -19.78 4.27 0.63
N SER A 156 -19.42 2.99 0.73
CA SER A 156 -18.93 2.38 1.98
C SER A 156 -17.62 3.00 2.46
N TYR A 157 -16.75 3.46 1.55
CA TYR A 157 -15.56 4.23 1.92
C TYR A 157 -15.94 5.62 2.47
N ASN A 158 -16.84 6.33 1.79
CA ASN A 158 -17.25 7.69 2.20
C ASN A 158 -17.97 7.72 3.56
N THR A 159 -18.57 6.61 4.00
CA THR A 159 -19.19 6.53 5.34
C THR A 159 -18.15 6.50 6.45
N VAL A 160 -16.99 5.88 6.23
CA VAL A 160 -15.91 5.80 7.24
C VAL A 160 -14.88 6.93 7.09
N ALA A 161 -14.81 7.56 5.93
CA ALA A 161 -13.83 8.60 5.64
C ALA A 161 -14.23 9.97 6.24
N PRO A 162 -13.25 10.71 6.80
CA PRO A 162 -13.47 12.10 7.19
C PRO A 162 -13.81 12.96 5.98
N TYR A 163 -14.56 14.05 6.21
CA TYR A 163 -15.17 14.86 5.15
C TYR A 163 -14.20 15.27 4.04
N VAL A 164 -12.99 15.69 4.42
CA VAL A 164 -11.95 16.21 3.50
C VAL A 164 -11.39 15.19 2.52
N VAL A 165 -11.50 13.88 2.82
CA VAL A 165 -10.93 12.80 1.97
C VAL A 165 -12.02 12.05 1.19
N ARG A 166 -13.30 12.41 1.39
CA ARG A 166 -14.41 11.78 0.67
C ARG A 166 -14.29 11.99 -0.83
N ARG A 167 -14.79 11.01 -1.59
CA ARG A 167 -14.66 10.97 -3.06
C ARG A 167 -16.00 11.04 -3.76
N GLY A 168 -16.00 11.73 -4.91
CA GLY A 168 -17.14 11.74 -5.82
C GLY A 168 -17.34 10.40 -6.53
N TYR A 169 -18.58 10.14 -6.93
CA TYR A 169 -18.92 8.95 -7.71
C TYR A 169 -18.35 9.01 -9.13
N LEU A 170 -18.06 7.82 -9.68
CA LEU A 170 -17.59 7.66 -11.04
C LEU A 170 -18.75 7.78 -12.03
N ASN A 171 -18.51 8.48 -13.12
CA ASN A 171 -19.44 8.62 -14.24
C ASN A 171 -18.81 8.05 -15.51
N LEU A 172 -19.55 7.19 -16.22
CA LEU A 172 -19.03 6.48 -17.39
C LEU A 172 -18.55 7.42 -18.50
N LYS A 173 -19.33 8.46 -18.82
CA LYS A 173 -18.99 9.43 -19.87
C LYS A 173 -17.68 10.15 -19.55
N LEU A 174 -17.47 10.50 -18.28
CA LEU A 174 -16.23 11.13 -17.82
C LEU A 174 -15.05 10.16 -17.86
N GLU A 175 -15.26 8.88 -17.54
CA GLU A 175 -14.21 7.86 -17.57
C GLU A 175 -13.77 7.55 -19.02
N PHE A 176 -14.69 7.47 -19.99
CA PHE A 176 -14.31 7.42 -21.41
C PHE A 176 -13.47 8.65 -21.82
N GLY A 177 -13.93 9.86 -21.47
CA GLY A 177 -13.16 11.08 -21.75
C GLY A 177 -11.79 11.13 -21.06
N ARG A 178 -11.64 10.53 -19.87
CA ARG A 178 -10.34 10.35 -19.19
C ARG A 178 -9.47 9.33 -19.93
N MET A 179 -10.04 8.22 -20.37
CA MET A 179 -9.35 7.17 -21.11
C MET A 179 -8.71 7.74 -22.39
N TYR A 180 -9.48 8.39 -23.26
CA TYR A 180 -8.96 8.97 -24.51
C TYR A 180 -7.85 10.00 -24.27
N ARG A 181 -8.01 10.87 -23.25
CA ARG A 181 -6.95 11.81 -22.86
C ARG A 181 -5.69 11.12 -22.37
N ASN A 182 -5.81 10.03 -21.61
CA ASN A 182 -4.68 9.29 -21.08
C ASN A 182 -3.92 8.54 -22.20
N VAL A 183 -4.62 7.94 -23.16
CA VAL A 183 -4.00 7.32 -24.34
C VAL A 183 -3.18 8.35 -25.11
N LYS A 184 -3.75 9.54 -25.36
CA LYS A 184 -3.05 10.65 -26.01
C LYS A 184 -1.81 11.11 -25.22
N ARG A 185 -1.92 11.22 -23.89
CA ARG A 185 -0.79 11.63 -23.04
C ARG A 185 0.36 10.61 -23.05
N LEU A 186 0.04 9.32 -23.00
CA LEU A 186 1.06 8.26 -23.01
C LEU A 186 1.82 8.23 -24.34
N TRP A 187 1.14 8.48 -25.45
CA TRP A 187 1.77 8.56 -26.77
C TRP A 187 2.64 9.81 -26.97
N LEU A 188 2.34 10.91 -26.28
CA LEU A 188 3.10 12.16 -26.37
C LEU A 188 4.33 12.20 -25.46
N LYS A 189 4.49 11.24 -24.54
CA LYS A 189 5.74 11.10 -23.80
C LYS A 189 6.71 10.27 -24.65
N PRO A 190 7.82 10.84 -25.14
CA PRO A 190 8.91 10.00 -25.62
C PRO A 190 9.40 9.21 -24.41
N ASN A 191 9.13 7.90 -24.40
CA ASN A 191 9.79 7.00 -23.48
C ASN A 191 11.29 7.19 -23.73
N GLY A 192 12.06 7.50 -22.69
CA GLY A 192 13.47 7.92 -22.77
C GLY A 192 14.45 6.88 -23.33
N TYR A 193 13.96 5.87 -24.06
CA TYR A 193 14.73 4.82 -24.70
C TYR A 193 14.07 4.39 -26.02
N THR A 194 13.93 5.28 -27.01
CA THR A 194 14.03 4.90 -28.44
C THR A 194 14.07 6.14 -29.32
N THR A 195 15.26 6.41 -29.86
CA THR A 195 15.45 7.20 -31.07
C THR A 195 14.79 6.49 -32.25
N PHE A 196 13.58 6.89 -32.65
CA PHE A 196 13.32 7.25 -34.04
C PHE A 196 11.96 7.93 -34.15
N ASN A 197 12.03 9.15 -34.64
CA ASN A 197 11.01 10.15 -34.51
C ASN A 197 9.98 9.94 -35.64
N PHE A 198 8.98 9.07 -35.42
CA PHE A 198 7.93 8.80 -36.40
C PHE A 198 7.11 10.06 -36.74
N TRP A 199 7.09 11.05 -35.83
CA TRP A 199 6.49 12.37 -36.06
C TRP A 199 7.31 13.23 -37.05
N LEU A 200 8.65 13.13 -37.04
CA LEU A 200 9.49 13.76 -38.07
C LEU A 200 9.29 13.09 -39.43
N VAL A 201 9.23 11.75 -39.49
CA VAL A 201 9.04 11.01 -40.75
C VAL A 201 7.66 11.31 -41.36
N LYS A 202 6.59 11.35 -40.55
CA LYS A 202 5.23 11.66 -41.06
C LYS A 202 5.04 13.15 -41.42
N LYS A 203 5.79 14.06 -40.79
CA LYS A 203 5.81 15.49 -41.13
C LYS A 203 6.66 15.77 -42.39
N PHE A 204 7.68 14.96 -42.67
CA PHE A 204 8.48 15.05 -43.90
C PHE A 204 7.77 14.42 -45.11
N TYR A 205 7.17 13.23 -44.96
CA TYR A 205 6.53 12.52 -46.07
C TYR A 205 5.28 13.22 -46.66
N ASN A 206 4.66 14.14 -45.93
CA ASN A 206 3.47 14.86 -46.43
C ASN A 206 3.81 16.21 -47.10
N ARG A 207 5.10 16.58 -47.20
CA ARG A 207 5.54 17.86 -47.77
C ARG A 207 6.20 17.76 -49.15
N GLU A 208 6.57 16.55 -49.59
CA GLU A 208 7.18 16.32 -50.91
C GLU A 208 6.19 15.94 -52.03
N PHE A 209 4.94 15.60 -51.72
CA PHE A 209 3.94 15.21 -52.74
C PHE A 209 3.26 16.38 -53.47
N LEU A 210 3.69 17.63 -53.23
CA LEU A 210 3.10 18.85 -53.80
C LEU A 210 4.05 19.64 -54.72
N LYS A 211 5.16 19.05 -55.16
CA LYS A 211 6.15 19.72 -56.04
C LYS A 211 6.58 18.93 -57.29
N PHE A 212 5.72 18.07 -57.83
CA PHE A 212 5.86 17.63 -59.22
C PHE A 212 4.50 17.75 -59.91
N LYS A 213 4.29 18.91 -60.51
CA LYS A 213 3.37 19.16 -61.61
C LYS A 213 4.13 20.00 -62.62
#